data_AF-A0A8H7HRW7-F1
#
_entry.id   AF-A0A8H7HRW7-F1
#
_cell.length_a   1.000
_cell.length_b   1.000
_cell.length_c   1.000
_cell.angle_alpha   90.00
_cell.angle_beta   90.00
_cell.angle_gamma   90.00
#
_symmetry.space_group_name_H-M   'P 1'
#
loop_
_entity.id
_entity.type
_entity.pdbx_description
1 polymer ?
#
loop_
_entity_poly.entity_id
_entity_poly.type
_entity_poly.pdbx_seq_one_letter_code
_entity_poly.pdbx_strand_id
1 'polypeptide(L)'
;MMHRINSKRRRGEGIIEPYDHFDFIAGTGTGGACMLGRLRMPIEKVIEEYPKLMEKIFSEKKMAGSTMYKATTLQEALKAMVQDATGEEDAAIQVNDGCKNAIFAMAKHNLNSALPVIFRSYATPSNPSPNCAIWQALYATMAYPDLFKSIDIGDSSAPQSFVGGDLGCSNPLMHVLSEVSRVYPTRKVACIDVIAMREMARDSERVAEEMASRFQSIDGIYFRFNVDQGMQDMKDGNWERLGEVIQHTNVYLQNNETHQKMERAVDTSRKKRGNITTRQAG
;
A
#
# COMPACT_ATOMS: atom_id res chain seq x y z
N MET A 1 15.30 -0.71 2.51
CA MET A 1 15.23 -0.04 3.83
C MET A 1 15.38 -1.03 4.99
N MET A 2 14.43 -1.96 5.20
CA MET A 2 14.43 -2.84 6.37
C MET A 2 15.67 -3.72 6.53
N HIS A 3 16.27 -4.20 5.43
CA HIS A 3 17.56 -4.89 5.48
C HIS A 3 18.67 -4.06 6.15
N ARG A 4 18.74 -2.75 5.86
CA ARG A 4 19.72 -1.82 6.47
C ARG A 4 19.37 -1.46 7.92
N ILE A 5 18.08 -1.50 8.29
CA ILE A 5 17.66 -1.36 9.69
C ILE A 5 18.12 -2.59 10.48
N ASN A 6 17.86 -3.78 9.94
CA ASN A 6 18.23 -5.06 10.55
C ASN A 6 19.75 -5.28 10.59
N SER A 7 20.54 -4.73 9.67
CA SER A 7 22.01 -4.80 9.77
C SER A 7 22.58 -3.95 10.90
N LYS A 8 21.84 -2.92 11.35
CA LYS A 8 22.23 -2.04 12.45
C LYS A 8 21.63 -2.46 13.82
N ARG A 9 20.92 -3.60 13.89
CA ARG A 9 20.33 -4.13 15.15
C ARG A 9 21.39 -4.68 16.10
N ARG A 10 21.08 -4.77 17.40
CA ARG A 10 22.00 -5.40 18.35
C ARG A 10 21.97 -6.91 18.21
N ARG A 11 23.11 -7.56 18.42
CA ARG A 11 23.22 -9.02 18.37
C ARG A 11 22.27 -9.65 19.40
N GLY A 12 21.39 -10.53 18.95
CA GLY A 12 20.37 -11.19 19.79
C GLY A 12 18.97 -10.57 19.74
N GLU A 13 18.81 -9.38 19.14
CA GLU A 13 17.47 -8.85 18.83
C GLU A 13 16.84 -9.66 17.67
N GLY A 14 15.51 -9.78 17.62
CA GLY A 14 14.79 -10.41 16.52
C GLY A 14 14.95 -9.65 15.19
N ILE A 15 14.42 -10.21 14.09
CA ILE A 15 14.26 -9.43 12.86
C ILE A 15 13.15 -8.42 13.08
N ILE A 16 13.40 -7.16 12.68
CA ILE A 16 12.42 -6.08 12.72
C ILE A 16 11.70 -6.08 11.37
N GLU A 17 10.39 -6.36 11.40
CA GLU A 17 9.51 -6.28 10.24
C GLU A 17 8.90 -4.88 10.10
N PRO A 18 8.31 -4.51 8.94
CA PRO A 18 7.75 -3.18 8.74
C PRO A 18 6.70 -2.81 9.81
N TYR A 19 5.84 -3.76 10.18
CA TYR A 19 4.79 -3.56 11.19
C TYR A 19 5.34 -3.37 12.62
N ASP A 20 6.59 -3.74 12.89
CA ASP A 20 7.24 -3.46 14.18
C ASP A 20 7.92 -2.07 14.18
N HIS A 21 8.31 -1.59 12.99
CA HIS A 21 9.08 -0.37 12.85
C HIS A 21 8.19 0.88 12.72
N PHE A 22 7.14 0.80 11.92
CA PHE A 22 6.25 1.92 11.56
C PHE A 22 4.95 1.92 12.38
N ASP A 23 4.52 3.11 12.82
CA ASP A 23 3.24 3.29 13.55
C ASP A 23 2.01 3.21 12.61
N PHE A 24 2.23 3.44 11.31
CA PHE A 24 1.18 3.48 10.30
C PHE A 24 1.73 3.02 8.95
N ILE A 25 1.07 2.04 8.33
CA ILE A 25 1.38 1.54 6.99
C ILE A 25 0.13 1.69 6.14
N ALA A 26 0.28 2.31 4.97
CA ALA A 26 -0.85 2.54 4.10
C ALA A 26 -0.49 2.39 2.62
N GLY A 27 -1.47 2.06 1.78
CA GLY A 27 -1.23 1.94 0.35
C GLY A 27 -2.49 1.67 -0.45
N THR A 28 -2.35 1.79 -1.76
CA THR A 28 -3.41 1.55 -2.74
C THR A 28 -2.89 0.59 -3.82
N GLY A 29 -3.79 0.02 -4.62
CA GLY A 29 -3.44 -0.86 -5.74
C GLY A 29 -3.15 -2.29 -5.29
N THR A 30 -1.90 -2.76 -5.45
CA THR A 30 -1.56 -4.19 -5.44
C THR A 30 -1.52 -4.87 -4.06
N GLY A 31 -1.95 -4.18 -3.00
CA GLY A 31 -2.12 -4.77 -1.67
C GLY A 31 -0.85 -4.93 -0.83
N GLY A 32 0.32 -4.50 -1.30
CA GLY A 32 1.59 -4.63 -0.57
C GLY A 32 1.58 -4.02 0.84
N ALA A 33 0.89 -2.89 1.02
CA ALA A 33 0.68 -2.29 2.34
C ALA A 33 -0.13 -3.18 3.29
N CYS A 34 -1.13 -3.90 2.77
CA CYS A 34 -1.92 -4.84 3.56
C CYS A 34 -1.09 -6.09 3.90
N MET A 35 -0.30 -6.62 2.95
CA MET A 35 0.58 -7.77 3.18
C MET A 35 1.59 -7.51 4.30
N LEU A 36 2.30 -6.37 4.24
CA LEU A 36 3.33 -6.02 5.21
C LEU A 36 2.78 -5.44 6.51
N GLY A 37 1.61 -4.80 6.48
CA GLY A 37 0.99 -4.18 7.64
C GLY A 37 -0.03 -5.10 8.32
N ARG A 38 -1.18 -5.31 7.67
CA ARG A 38 -2.32 -6.02 8.26
C ARG A 38 -2.10 -7.54 8.35
N LEU A 39 -1.55 -8.18 7.31
CA LEU A 39 -1.25 -9.61 7.31
C LEU A 39 0.06 -9.93 8.05
N ARG A 40 0.86 -8.90 8.37
CA ARG A 40 2.16 -9.03 9.05
C ARG A 40 3.08 -10.06 8.38
N MET A 41 2.98 -10.16 7.06
CA MET A 41 3.76 -11.10 6.27
C MET A 41 5.23 -10.66 6.27
N PRO A 42 6.18 -11.56 6.57
CA PRO A 42 7.60 -11.26 6.48
C PRO A 42 7.98 -10.78 5.08
N ILE A 43 8.92 -9.84 4.97
CA ILE A 43 9.33 -9.26 3.69
C ILE A 43 9.80 -10.33 2.70
N GLU A 44 10.59 -11.29 3.17
CA GLU A 44 11.10 -12.39 2.34
C GLU A 44 9.96 -13.22 1.75
N LYS A 45 8.91 -13.47 2.54
CA LYS A 45 7.71 -14.18 2.08
C LYS A 45 6.92 -13.36 1.07
N VAL A 46 6.78 -12.05 1.27
CA VAL A 46 6.13 -11.18 0.27
C VAL A 46 6.90 -11.19 -1.05
N ILE A 47 8.23 -11.10 -1.02
CA ILE A 47 9.07 -11.14 -2.23
C ILE A 47 8.89 -12.46 -2.99
N GLU A 48 8.75 -13.58 -2.28
CA GLU A 48 8.58 -14.90 -2.87
C GLU A 48 7.15 -15.16 -3.39
N GLU A 49 6.13 -14.79 -2.62
CA GLU A 49 4.74 -15.13 -2.89
C GLU A 49 4.05 -14.14 -3.83
N TYR A 50 4.49 -12.88 -3.86
CA TYR A 50 3.86 -11.87 -4.70
C TYR A 50 3.87 -12.21 -6.19
N PRO A 51 5.00 -12.68 -6.81
CA PRO A 51 4.98 -13.12 -8.19
C PRO A 51 4.02 -14.27 -8.46
N LYS A 52 3.97 -15.26 -7.55
CA LYS A 52 3.05 -16.42 -7.64
C LYS A 52 1.59 -15.97 -7.58
N LEU A 53 1.30 -15.01 -6.71
CA LEU A 53 -0.03 -14.40 -6.60
C LEU A 53 -0.43 -13.69 -7.89
N MET A 54 0.45 -12.85 -8.45
CA MET A 54 0.18 -12.11 -9.69
C MET A 54 0.00 -13.07 -10.88
N GLU A 55 0.85 -14.09 -11.00
CA GLU A 55 0.72 -15.15 -12.01
C GLU A 55 -0.65 -15.84 -11.90
N LYS A 56 -1.04 -16.26 -10.70
CA LYS A 56 -2.34 -16.89 -10.48
C LYS A 56 -3.50 -15.98 -10.88
N ILE A 57 -3.44 -14.70 -10.53
CA ILE A 57 -4.49 -13.71 -10.80
C ILE A 57 -4.62 -13.40 -12.31
N PHE A 58 -3.50 -13.30 -13.02
CA PHE A 58 -3.44 -12.78 -14.38
C PHE A 58 -3.09 -13.83 -15.46
N SER A 59 -3.01 -15.11 -15.11
CA SER A 59 -2.75 -16.20 -16.07
C SER A 59 -3.90 -16.45 -17.04
N GLU A 60 -5.15 -16.28 -16.61
CA GLU A 60 -6.33 -16.61 -17.41
C GLU A 60 -7.12 -15.38 -17.88
N LYS A 61 -6.91 -15.00 -19.14
CA LYS A 61 -7.76 -14.00 -19.80
C LYS A 61 -9.09 -14.60 -20.23
N LYS A 62 -10.16 -13.84 -20.03
CA LYS A 62 -11.51 -14.20 -20.49
C LYS A 62 -11.61 -14.04 -22.00
N MET A 63 -12.24 -15.00 -22.67
CA MET A 63 -12.51 -14.92 -24.12
C MET A 63 -13.62 -13.92 -24.47
N ALA A 64 -14.50 -13.61 -23.51
CA ALA A 64 -15.61 -12.68 -23.71
C ALA A 64 -15.99 -11.96 -22.40
N GLY A 65 -16.68 -10.82 -22.55
CA GLY A 65 -17.20 -10.00 -21.46
C GLY A 65 -16.46 -8.68 -21.28
N SER A 66 -16.97 -7.84 -20.39
CA SER A 66 -16.51 -6.45 -20.20
C SER A 66 -15.21 -6.29 -19.40
N THR A 67 -14.60 -7.39 -18.95
CA THR A 67 -13.37 -7.38 -18.13
C THR A 67 -12.42 -8.47 -18.61
N MET A 68 -11.13 -8.20 -18.54
CA MET A 68 -10.06 -9.06 -19.07
C MET A 68 -9.85 -10.32 -18.23
N TYR A 69 -10.00 -10.24 -16.90
CA TYR A 69 -9.71 -11.32 -15.97
C TYR A 69 -10.94 -11.71 -15.13
N LYS A 70 -10.87 -12.92 -14.54
CA LYS A 70 -11.96 -13.51 -13.75
C LYS A 70 -11.94 -12.98 -12.31
N ALA A 71 -13.09 -12.46 -11.86
CA ALA A 71 -13.31 -12.07 -10.47
C ALA A 71 -13.09 -13.23 -9.49
N THR A 72 -13.54 -14.44 -9.86
CA THR A 72 -13.41 -15.64 -9.02
C THR A 72 -11.94 -16.00 -8.78
N THR A 73 -11.10 -15.92 -9.81
CA THR A 73 -9.66 -16.17 -9.68
C THR A 73 -8.98 -15.18 -8.73
N LEU A 74 -9.31 -13.88 -8.84
CA LEU A 74 -8.83 -12.87 -7.90
C LEU A 74 -9.28 -13.17 -6.47
N GLN A 75 -10.57 -13.45 -6.28
CA GLN A 75 -11.13 -13.79 -4.97
C GLN A 75 -10.46 -15.02 -4.35
N GLU A 76 -10.34 -16.13 -5.08
CA GLU A 76 -9.73 -17.37 -4.60
C GLU A 76 -8.24 -17.21 -4.27
N ALA A 77 -7.52 -16.42 -5.07
CA ALA A 77 -6.11 -16.13 -4.83
C ALA A 77 -5.92 -15.32 -3.54
N LEU A 78 -6.74 -14.28 -3.33
CA LEU A 78 -6.70 -13.45 -2.12
C LEU A 78 -7.14 -14.23 -0.88
N LYS A 79 -8.21 -15.04 -0.97
CA LYS A 79 -8.68 -15.91 0.11
C LYS A 79 -7.60 -16.89 0.57
N ALA A 80 -6.92 -17.55 -0.38
CA ALA A 80 -5.82 -18.47 -0.07
C ALA A 80 -4.66 -17.76 0.65
N MET A 81 -4.26 -16.56 0.18
CA MET A 81 -3.21 -15.77 0.84
C MET A 81 -3.60 -15.35 2.26
N VAL A 82 -4.86 -14.93 2.46
CA VAL A 82 -5.36 -14.57 3.79
C VAL A 82 -5.36 -15.80 4.70
N GLN A 83 -5.92 -16.93 4.25
CA GLN A 83 -5.94 -18.19 5.01
C GLN A 83 -4.53 -18.64 5.42
N ASP A 84 -3.54 -18.54 4.53
CA ASP A 84 -2.15 -18.90 4.83
C ASP A 84 -1.48 -17.94 5.84
N ALA A 85 -1.84 -16.65 5.80
CA ALA A 85 -1.30 -15.64 6.71
C ALA A 85 -1.98 -15.60 8.09
N THR A 86 -3.29 -15.88 8.17
CA THR A 86 -4.10 -15.68 9.38
C THR A 86 -4.63 -16.98 9.99
N GLY A 87 -4.69 -18.06 9.22
CA GLY A 87 -5.42 -19.28 9.58
C GLY A 87 -6.94 -19.18 9.40
N GLU A 88 -7.47 -18.05 8.93
CA GLU A 88 -8.89 -17.78 8.75
C GLU A 88 -9.15 -17.02 7.45
N GLU A 89 -9.73 -17.70 6.47
CA GLU A 89 -10.00 -17.18 5.12
C GLU A 89 -10.78 -15.85 5.11
N ASP A 90 -11.81 -15.75 5.95
CA ASP A 90 -12.67 -14.56 6.06
C ASP A 90 -12.27 -13.67 7.26
N ALA A 91 -11.01 -13.73 7.71
CA ALA A 91 -10.49 -12.90 8.79
C ALA A 91 -10.86 -11.42 8.57
N ALA A 92 -11.44 -10.80 9.60
CA ALA A 92 -11.87 -9.41 9.55
C ALA A 92 -10.69 -8.46 9.32
N ILE A 93 -10.88 -7.40 8.52
CA ILE A 93 -9.82 -6.41 8.35
C ILE A 93 -9.48 -5.68 9.66
N GLN A 94 -10.47 -5.47 10.53
CA GLN A 94 -10.28 -4.75 11.78
C GLN A 94 -9.65 -5.64 12.85
N VAL A 95 -8.45 -5.26 13.31
CA VAL A 95 -7.72 -5.76 14.47
C VAL A 95 -7.15 -4.58 15.25
N ASN A 96 -7.38 -4.54 16.56
CA ASN A 96 -6.76 -3.52 17.41
C ASN A 96 -5.34 -3.96 17.79
N ASP A 97 -4.41 -3.79 16.85
CA ASP A 97 -3.01 -4.11 17.00
C ASP A 97 -2.11 -2.84 16.97
N GLY A 98 -0.80 -3.02 17.18
CA GLY A 98 0.14 -1.90 17.39
C GLY A 98 0.34 -1.00 16.17
N CYS A 99 0.66 -1.58 15.01
CA CYS A 99 0.83 -0.84 13.75
C CYS A 99 -0.50 -0.72 13.03
N LYS A 100 -0.94 0.52 12.82
CA LYS A 100 -2.18 0.78 12.11
C LYS A 100 -2.01 0.58 10.61
N ASN A 101 -2.97 -0.08 9.98
CA ASN A 101 -2.98 -0.29 8.54
C ASN A 101 -4.21 0.37 7.89
N ALA A 102 -4.02 0.91 6.69
CA ALA A 102 -5.10 1.43 5.88
C ALA A 102 -4.86 1.14 4.39
N ILE A 103 -5.85 0.59 3.71
CA ILE A 103 -5.84 0.49 2.25
C ILE A 103 -6.99 1.26 1.63
N PHE A 104 -6.82 1.70 0.39
CA PHE A 104 -7.74 2.61 -0.28
C PHE A 104 -8.40 1.93 -1.47
N ALA A 105 -9.71 2.14 -1.64
CA ALA A 105 -10.43 1.79 -2.86
C ALA A 105 -11.40 2.92 -3.23
N MET A 106 -11.83 2.98 -4.48
CA MET A 106 -12.77 3.98 -4.93
C MET A 106 -14.20 3.42 -4.92
N ALA A 107 -15.15 4.22 -4.44
CA ALA A 107 -16.56 3.90 -4.60
C ALA A 107 -16.96 4.06 -6.07
N LYS A 108 -17.46 2.98 -6.69
CA LYS A 108 -17.75 2.91 -8.13
C LYS A 108 -18.69 4.02 -8.62
N HIS A 109 -19.63 4.42 -7.78
CA HIS A 109 -20.63 5.44 -8.10
C HIS A 109 -20.22 6.87 -7.69
N ASN A 110 -19.01 7.06 -7.15
CA ASN A 110 -18.52 8.36 -6.68
C ASN A 110 -17.11 8.70 -7.20
N LEU A 111 -16.75 8.23 -8.40
CA LEU A 111 -15.42 8.44 -8.98
C LEU A 111 -15.10 9.92 -9.22
N ASN A 112 -16.12 10.74 -9.51
CA ASN A 112 -15.95 12.16 -9.81
C ASN A 112 -15.43 12.99 -8.63
N SER A 113 -15.62 12.53 -7.40
CA SER A 113 -15.15 13.25 -6.20
C SER A 113 -13.67 13.01 -5.90
N ALA A 114 -13.02 12.01 -6.53
CA ALA A 114 -11.67 11.57 -6.19
C ALA A 114 -11.45 11.33 -4.68
N LEU A 115 -12.52 11.00 -3.94
CA LEU A 115 -12.49 10.71 -2.52
C LEU A 115 -12.43 9.19 -2.34
N PRO A 116 -11.29 8.63 -1.94
CA PRO A 116 -11.18 7.20 -1.71
C PRO A 116 -11.88 6.80 -0.42
N VAL A 117 -12.37 5.56 -0.39
CA VAL A 117 -12.85 4.90 0.82
C VAL A 117 -11.67 4.19 1.48
N ILE A 118 -11.57 4.37 2.80
CA ILE A 118 -10.48 3.86 3.61
C ILE A 118 -10.92 2.57 4.31
N PHE A 119 -10.23 1.48 4.00
CA PHE A 119 -10.33 0.18 4.66
C PHE A 119 -9.30 0.12 5.79
N ARG A 120 -9.75 0.28 7.03
CA ARG A 120 -8.88 0.43 8.21
C ARG A 120 -8.73 -0.89 8.95
N SER A 121 -7.52 -1.14 9.47
CA SER A 121 -7.34 -2.20 10.46
C SER A 121 -7.87 -1.83 11.84
N TYR A 122 -8.24 -0.59 12.12
CA TYR A 122 -8.66 -0.15 13.46
C TYR A 122 -10.04 0.51 13.40
N ALA A 123 -10.76 0.43 14.52
CA ALA A 123 -12.04 1.09 14.67
C ALA A 123 -11.89 2.61 14.77
N THR A 124 -12.84 3.35 14.18
CA THR A 124 -12.96 4.80 14.33
C THR A 124 -14.36 5.16 14.80
N PRO A 125 -14.52 6.09 15.76
CA PRO A 125 -15.84 6.50 16.25
C PRO A 125 -16.62 7.33 15.21
N SER A 126 -15.90 8.00 14.29
CA SER A 126 -16.48 8.75 13.18
C SER A 126 -15.97 8.19 11.85
N ASN A 127 -16.81 8.28 10.81
CA ASN A 127 -16.54 7.77 9.46
C ASN A 127 -16.05 6.30 9.47
N PRO A 128 -16.90 5.35 9.92
CA PRO A 128 -16.51 3.95 10.06
C PRO A 128 -16.10 3.37 8.70
N SER A 129 -15.09 2.50 8.76
CA SER A 129 -14.67 1.74 7.59
C SER A 129 -15.72 0.68 7.22
N PRO A 130 -15.90 0.31 5.94
CA PRO A 130 -16.75 -0.82 5.57
C PRO A 130 -16.33 -2.09 6.33
N ASN A 131 -17.28 -2.73 7.01
CA ASN A 131 -17.01 -3.99 7.69
C ASN A 131 -16.87 -5.11 6.67
N CYS A 132 -15.69 -5.73 6.61
CA CYS A 132 -15.37 -6.75 5.62
C CYS A 132 -14.17 -7.62 6.02
N ALA A 133 -14.03 -8.76 5.33
CA ALA A 133 -12.84 -9.59 5.39
C ALA A 133 -11.66 -8.93 4.67
N ILE A 134 -10.43 -9.30 5.04
CA ILE A 134 -9.20 -8.76 4.44
C ILE A 134 -9.19 -8.97 2.92
N TRP A 135 -9.61 -10.15 2.44
CA TRP A 135 -9.63 -10.45 1.00
C TRP A 135 -10.60 -9.54 0.23
N GLN A 136 -11.70 -9.10 0.84
CA GLN A 136 -12.67 -8.20 0.19
C GLN A 136 -12.07 -6.81 0.00
N ALA A 137 -11.38 -6.30 1.03
CA ALA A 137 -10.71 -5.00 0.96
C ALA A 137 -9.53 -5.02 -0.04
N LEU A 138 -8.77 -6.12 -0.07
CA LEU A 138 -7.74 -6.37 -1.08
C LEU A 138 -8.32 -6.44 -2.49
N TYR A 139 -9.44 -7.15 -2.66
CA TYR A 139 -10.14 -7.22 -3.94
C TYR A 139 -10.54 -5.80 -4.38
N ALA A 140 -11.17 -5.02 -3.49
CA ALA A 140 -11.65 -3.69 -3.79
C ALA A 140 -10.52 -2.78 -4.32
N THR A 141 -9.35 -2.79 -3.66
CA THR A 141 -8.20 -1.97 -4.06
C THR A 141 -7.55 -2.44 -5.37
N MET A 142 -7.66 -3.73 -5.72
CA MET A 142 -7.10 -4.32 -6.94
C MET A 142 -8.09 -4.37 -8.12
N ALA A 143 -9.37 -4.06 -7.90
CA ALA A 143 -10.42 -4.20 -8.90
C ALA A 143 -10.39 -3.05 -9.93
N TYR A 144 -9.29 -2.96 -10.69
CA TYR A 144 -9.12 -1.97 -11.73
C TYR A 144 -10.14 -2.18 -12.86
N PRO A 145 -10.79 -1.11 -13.37
CA PRO A 145 -11.69 -1.17 -14.51
C PRO A 145 -11.00 -1.82 -15.70
N ASP A 146 -11.76 -2.47 -16.58
CA ASP A 146 -11.27 -3.28 -17.70
C ASP A 146 -10.54 -4.57 -17.29
N LEU A 147 -9.90 -4.65 -16.12
CA LEU A 147 -9.24 -5.86 -15.65
C LEU A 147 -10.19 -6.78 -14.88
N PHE A 148 -10.86 -6.25 -13.85
CA PHE A 148 -11.73 -7.02 -12.96
C PHE A 148 -13.11 -6.38 -12.80
N LYS A 149 -14.08 -7.19 -12.39
CA LYS A 149 -15.39 -6.67 -11.95
C LYS A 149 -15.23 -5.99 -10.60
N SER A 150 -16.06 -4.99 -10.31
CA SER A 150 -16.20 -4.40 -8.97
C SER A 150 -16.61 -5.45 -7.93
N ILE A 151 -16.34 -5.18 -6.66
CA ILE A 151 -16.85 -5.95 -5.52
C ILE A 151 -17.88 -5.15 -4.74
N ASP A 152 -18.91 -5.82 -4.27
CA ASP A 152 -19.93 -5.27 -3.40
C ASP A 152 -19.61 -5.64 -1.95
N ILE A 153 -19.49 -4.62 -1.08
CA ILE A 153 -19.15 -4.78 0.34
C ILE A 153 -20.16 -3.99 1.19
N GLY A 154 -20.60 -4.58 2.30
CA GLY A 154 -21.53 -3.98 3.25
C GLY A 154 -22.76 -4.85 3.50
N ASP A 155 -23.79 -4.26 4.09
CA ASP A 155 -25.07 -4.93 4.37
C ASP A 155 -25.72 -5.39 3.06
N SER A 156 -26.22 -6.63 3.04
CA SER A 156 -26.96 -7.22 1.91
C SER A 156 -28.12 -6.34 1.42
N SER A 157 -28.71 -5.53 2.30
CA SER A 157 -29.81 -4.61 1.98
C SER A 157 -29.36 -3.35 1.23
N ALA A 158 -28.10 -2.94 1.37
CA ALA A 158 -27.54 -1.74 0.75
C ALA A 158 -26.02 -1.86 0.53
N PRO A 159 -25.57 -2.79 -0.32
CA PRO A 159 -24.15 -2.97 -0.56
C PRO A 159 -23.56 -1.78 -1.31
N GLN A 160 -22.29 -1.47 -1.04
CA GLN A 160 -21.54 -0.46 -1.78
C GLN A 160 -20.57 -1.14 -2.74
N SER A 161 -20.57 -0.71 -4.01
CA SER A 161 -19.64 -1.23 -5.03
C SER A 161 -18.32 -0.48 -5.01
N PHE A 162 -17.21 -1.22 -4.99
CA PHE A 162 -15.84 -0.70 -4.97
C PHE A 162 -15.03 -1.16 -6.18
N VAL A 163 -14.11 -0.29 -6.60
CA VAL A 163 -13.15 -0.48 -7.70
C VAL A 163 -11.78 0.06 -7.27
N GLY A 164 -10.76 -0.21 -8.09
CA GLY A 164 -9.35 0.07 -7.81
C GLY A 164 -9.09 1.42 -7.14
N GLY A 165 -8.27 1.41 -6.09
CA GLY A 165 -7.99 2.61 -5.29
C GLY A 165 -7.07 3.60 -5.97
N ASP A 166 -6.36 3.15 -6.99
CA ASP A 166 -5.51 3.92 -7.88
C ASP A 166 -6.30 4.80 -8.86
N LEU A 167 -7.61 4.55 -9.06
CA LEU A 167 -8.47 5.39 -9.89
C LEU A 167 -8.64 6.81 -9.33
N GLY A 168 -7.78 7.74 -9.73
CA GLY A 168 -7.80 9.12 -9.27
C GLY A 168 -7.31 9.31 -7.83
N CYS A 169 -6.72 8.29 -7.22
CA CYS A 169 -6.04 8.36 -5.93
C CYS A 169 -4.84 7.39 -5.88
N SER A 170 -3.99 7.41 -6.89
CA SER A 170 -2.85 6.49 -6.97
C SER A 170 -1.77 6.79 -5.93
N ASN A 171 -1.64 8.05 -5.50
CA ASN A 171 -0.85 8.44 -4.33
C ASN A 171 -1.74 8.92 -3.18
N PRO A 172 -2.06 8.06 -2.20
CA PRO A 172 -3.00 8.40 -1.14
C PRO A 172 -2.36 9.26 -0.03
N LEU A 173 -1.12 9.75 -0.18
CA LEU A 173 -0.38 10.35 0.94
C LEU A 173 -1.13 11.50 1.62
N MET A 174 -1.84 12.36 0.88
CA MET A 174 -2.67 13.41 1.49
C MET A 174 -3.77 12.85 2.40
N HIS A 175 -4.44 11.78 1.98
CA HIS A 175 -5.44 11.09 2.79
C HIS A 175 -4.80 10.38 3.98
N VAL A 176 -3.60 9.81 3.81
CA VAL A 176 -2.84 9.17 4.89
C VAL A 176 -2.43 10.19 5.95
N LEU A 177 -1.93 11.37 5.58
CA LEU A 177 -1.53 12.40 6.54
C LEU A 177 -2.73 12.97 7.30
N SER A 178 -3.85 13.19 6.61
CA SER A 178 -5.12 13.54 7.25
C SER A 178 -5.58 12.47 8.24
N GLU A 179 -5.51 11.19 7.87
CA GLU A 179 -5.85 10.06 8.74
C GLU A 179 -4.92 9.98 9.97
N VAL A 180 -3.61 10.08 9.76
CA VAL A 180 -2.59 10.08 10.81
C VAL A 180 -2.79 11.24 11.78
N SER A 181 -3.14 12.44 11.30
CA SER A 181 -3.45 13.60 12.14
C SER A 181 -4.66 13.35 13.05
N ARG A 182 -5.66 12.62 12.56
CA ARG A 182 -6.87 12.26 13.32
C ARG A 182 -6.58 11.19 14.36
N VAL A 183 -5.79 10.20 13.98
CA VAL A 183 -5.47 9.04 14.81
C VAL A 183 -4.45 9.35 15.89
N TYR A 184 -3.49 10.23 15.60
CA TYR A 184 -2.39 10.57 16.49
C TYR A 184 -2.28 12.09 16.69
N PRO A 185 -3.31 12.77 17.25
CA PRO A 185 -3.44 14.23 17.21
C PRO A 185 -2.35 15.01 17.94
N THR A 186 -1.62 14.35 18.84
CA THR A 186 -0.57 14.95 19.68
C THR A 186 0.83 14.40 19.40
N ARG A 187 0.94 13.37 18.54
CA ARG A 187 2.25 12.78 18.21
C ARG A 187 3.01 13.66 17.23
N LYS A 188 4.31 13.46 17.17
CA LYS A 188 5.19 14.04 16.16
C LYS A 188 5.55 13.00 15.10
N VAL A 189 5.72 13.45 13.87
CA VAL A 189 6.12 12.62 12.73
C VAL A 189 7.65 12.59 12.67
N ALA A 190 8.22 11.37 12.77
CA ALA A 190 9.65 11.15 12.65
C ALA A 190 10.09 11.03 11.19
N CYS A 191 9.37 10.26 10.38
CA CYS A 191 9.61 10.10 8.95
C CYS A 191 8.32 9.77 8.21
N ILE A 192 8.34 10.01 6.90
CA ILE A 192 7.33 9.67 5.90
C ILE A 192 8.09 9.01 4.76
N ASP A 193 7.97 7.70 4.64
CA ASP A 193 8.60 6.93 3.57
C ASP A 193 7.52 6.52 2.56
N VAL A 194 7.65 7.01 1.32
CA VAL A 194 6.77 6.67 0.20
C VAL A 194 7.51 5.76 -0.74
N ILE A 195 6.94 4.60 -1.01
CA ILE A 195 7.41 3.68 -2.04
C ILE A 195 6.40 3.73 -3.17
N ALA A 196 6.85 4.07 -4.36
CA ALA A 196 6.06 4.04 -5.57
C ALA A 196 6.73 3.10 -6.58
N MET A 197 5.92 2.28 -7.23
CA MET A 197 6.25 1.77 -8.56
C MET A 197 5.60 2.73 -9.53
N ARG A 198 6.35 3.17 -10.56
CA ARG A 198 5.89 4.19 -11.49
C ARG A 198 4.42 4.01 -11.87
N GLU A 199 3.70 5.11 -11.90
CA GLU A 199 2.27 5.09 -12.17
C GLU A 199 1.90 5.38 -13.62
N MET A 200 0.75 4.80 -13.99
CA MET A 200 -0.03 5.16 -15.17
C MET A 200 -0.92 6.39 -14.95
N ALA A 201 -0.85 7.05 -13.79
CA ALA A 201 -1.74 8.15 -13.41
C ALA A 201 -0.99 9.46 -13.10
N ARG A 202 -1.49 10.60 -13.60
CA ARG A 202 -0.86 11.93 -13.47
C ARG A 202 -0.96 12.52 -12.06
N ASP A 203 -1.88 12.03 -11.24
CA ASP A 203 -2.17 12.56 -9.91
C ASP A 203 -1.07 12.27 -8.88
N SER A 204 -0.33 11.17 -9.00
CA SER A 204 0.73 10.85 -8.05
C SER A 204 1.94 11.74 -8.12
N GLU A 205 2.36 12.15 -9.33
CA GLU A 205 3.45 13.10 -9.46
C GLU A 205 3.06 14.46 -8.89
N ARG A 206 1.82 14.91 -9.15
CA ARG A 206 1.28 16.14 -8.55
C ARG A 206 1.32 16.09 -7.02
N VAL A 207 0.85 15.00 -6.41
CA VAL A 207 0.91 14.83 -4.94
C VAL A 207 2.37 14.80 -4.47
N ALA A 208 3.26 14.13 -5.19
CA ALA A 208 4.66 14.05 -4.80
C ALA A 208 5.39 15.40 -4.89
N GLU A 209 5.14 16.19 -5.93
CA GLU A 209 5.66 17.57 -6.07
C GLU A 209 5.14 18.46 -4.94
N GLU A 210 3.84 18.37 -4.63
CA GLU A 210 3.24 19.09 -3.51
C GLU A 210 3.91 18.72 -2.18
N MET A 211 4.13 17.42 -1.91
CA MET A 211 4.76 16.95 -0.68
C MET A 211 6.25 17.31 -0.61
N ALA A 212 6.97 17.24 -1.74
CA ALA A 212 8.34 17.68 -1.83
C ALA A 212 8.47 19.18 -1.49
N SER A 213 7.58 20.01 -2.04
CA SER A 213 7.49 21.44 -1.72
C SER A 213 7.11 21.69 -0.26
N ARG A 214 6.10 20.98 0.26
CA ARG A 214 5.61 21.11 1.64
C ARG A 214 6.68 20.79 2.68
N PHE A 215 7.52 19.79 2.41
CA PHE A 215 8.56 19.33 3.35
C PHE A 215 9.97 19.77 2.97
N GLN A 216 10.15 20.64 1.96
CA GLN A 216 11.47 21.06 1.48
C GLN A 216 12.37 21.68 2.56
N SER A 217 11.77 22.38 3.53
CA SER A 217 12.49 23.08 4.60
C SER A 217 12.70 22.22 5.84
N ILE A 218 12.20 20.99 5.85
CA ILE A 218 12.26 20.11 7.02
C ILE A 218 13.07 18.86 6.66
N ASP A 219 14.35 18.92 6.98
CA ASP A 219 15.27 17.81 6.69
C ASP A 219 14.84 16.52 7.41
N GLY A 220 15.03 15.40 6.70
CA GLY A 220 14.80 14.07 7.21
C GLY A 220 13.34 13.65 7.41
N ILE A 221 12.35 14.41 6.93
CA ILE A 221 10.94 14.00 7.06
C ILE A 221 10.45 13.15 5.89
N TYR A 222 10.60 13.64 4.66
CA TYR A 222 9.93 13.05 3.51
C TYR A 222 10.93 12.34 2.58
N PHE A 223 10.74 11.03 2.39
CA PHE A 223 11.55 10.21 1.51
C PHE A 223 10.67 9.47 0.50
N ARG A 224 10.72 9.89 -0.76
CA ARG A 224 10.09 9.16 -1.88
C ARG A 224 11.10 8.26 -2.59
N PHE A 225 10.80 6.98 -2.68
CA PHE A 225 11.53 6.01 -3.47
C PHE A 225 10.67 5.58 -4.65
N ASN A 226 11.14 5.82 -5.86
CA ASN A 226 10.38 5.58 -7.09
C ASN A 226 11.28 4.99 -8.16
N VAL A 227 10.85 3.88 -8.77
CA VAL A 227 11.58 3.21 -9.84
C VAL A 227 11.00 3.65 -11.18
N ASP A 228 11.59 4.67 -11.79
CA ASP A 228 11.06 5.27 -13.04
C ASP A 228 11.67 4.68 -14.31
N GLN A 229 12.97 4.41 -14.28
CA GLN A 229 13.71 3.92 -15.44
C GLN A 229 13.41 2.45 -15.68
N GLY A 230 13.02 2.11 -16.92
CA GLY A 230 12.68 0.75 -17.35
C GLY A 230 11.22 0.38 -17.19
N MET A 231 10.44 1.21 -16.50
CA MET A 231 9.03 0.97 -16.22
C MET A 231 8.11 1.64 -17.27
N GLN A 232 8.67 2.17 -18.36
CA GLN A 232 7.95 2.93 -19.41
C GLN A 232 6.81 2.18 -20.07
N ASP A 233 7.02 0.89 -20.35
CA ASP A 233 6.08 0.09 -21.13
C ASP A 233 5.30 -0.89 -20.26
N MET A 234 5.39 -0.78 -18.93
CA MET A 234 4.65 -1.65 -18.03
C MET A 234 3.20 -1.18 -17.90
N LYS A 235 2.29 -2.02 -18.39
CA LYS A 235 0.84 -1.82 -18.28
C LYS A 235 0.28 -2.70 -17.16
N ASP A 236 -0.92 -2.34 -16.71
CA ASP A 236 -1.62 -3.12 -15.67
C ASP A 236 -1.85 -4.55 -16.14
N GLY A 237 -1.54 -5.51 -15.26
CA GLY A 237 -1.64 -6.94 -15.57
C GLY A 237 -0.46 -7.53 -16.36
N ASN A 238 0.63 -6.78 -16.62
CA ASN A 238 1.88 -7.31 -17.19
C ASN A 238 2.71 -8.11 -16.17
N TRP A 239 2.11 -9.08 -15.49
CA TRP A 239 2.79 -9.88 -14.47
C TRP A 239 4.01 -10.65 -15.01
N GLU A 240 4.01 -11.02 -16.28
CA GLU A 240 5.12 -11.72 -16.96
C GLU A 240 6.42 -10.89 -16.96
N ARG A 241 6.32 -9.57 -16.79
CA ARG A 241 7.45 -8.63 -16.78
C ARG A 241 7.97 -8.30 -15.37
N LEU A 242 7.51 -9.02 -14.33
CA LEU A 242 8.02 -8.83 -12.96
C LEU A 242 9.55 -9.03 -12.85
N GLY A 243 10.15 -9.85 -13.71
CA GLY A 243 11.61 -9.98 -13.78
C GLY A 243 12.31 -8.67 -14.16
N GLU A 244 11.73 -7.90 -15.08
CA GLU A 244 12.23 -6.58 -15.48
C GLU A 244 12.13 -5.59 -14.32
N VAL A 245 11.01 -5.62 -13.58
CA VAL A 245 10.81 -4.80 -12.37
C VAL A 245 11.92 -5.04 -11.36
N ILE A 246 12.29 -6.30 -11.12
CA ILE A 246 13.38 -6.65 -10.19
C ILE A 246 14.71 -6.09 -10.68
N GLN A 247 15.01 -6.24 -11.98
CA GLN A 247 16.25 -5.71 -12.57
C GLN A 247 16.34 -4.19 -12.46
N HIS A 248 15.27 -3.47 -12.81
CA HIS A 248 15.22 -2.01 -12.72
C HIS A 248 15.29 -1.52 -11.27
N THR A 249 14.64 -2.24 -10.34
CA THR A 249 14.73 -1.94 -8.90
C THR A 249 16.16 -2.12 -8.40
N ASN A 250 16.88 -3.17 -8.82
CA ASN A 250 18.27 -3.38 -8.42
C ASN A 250 19.19 -2.25 -8.92
N VAL A 251 19.02 -1.82 -10.17
CA VAL A 251 19.77 -0.67 -10.72
C VAL A 251 19.44 0.61 -9.95
N TYR A 252 18.16 0.85 -9.67
CA TYR A 252 17.71 1.99 -8.89
C TYR A 252 18.35 2.04 -7.50
N LEU A 253 18.44 0.90 -6.82
CA LEU A 253 19.05 0.79 -5.48
C LEU A 253 20.59 0.94 -5.49
N GLN A 254 21.24 0.69 -6.63
CA GLN A 254 22.68 0.89 -6.81
C GLN A 254 23.05 2.33 -7.15
N ASN A 255 22.09 3.16 -7.56
CA ASN A 255 22.32 4.58 -7.78
C ASN A 255 22.81 5.25 -6.48
N ASN A 256 23.89 6.03 -6.58
CA ASN A 256 24.52 6.69 -5.43
C ASN A 256 23.58 7.64 -4.68
N GLU A 257 22.78 8.44 -5.41
CA GLU A 257 21.80 9.35 -4.80
C GLU A 257 20.73 8.56 -4.04
N THR A 258 20.19 7.50 -4.64
CA THR A 258 19.26 6.60 -3.98
C THR A 258 19.87 5.96 -2.74
N HIS A 259 21.12 5.49 -2.84
CA HIS A 259 21.83 4.87 -1.74
C HIS A 259 21.98 5.84 -0.55
N GLN A 260 22.39 7.08 -0.80
CA GLN A 260 22.53 8.12 0.22
C GLN A 260 21.17 8.52 0.83
N LYS A 261 20.14 8.66 -0.01
CA LYS A 261 18.77 8.92 0.44
C LYS A 261 18.26 7.81 1.35
N MET A 262 18.52 6.55 0.99
CA MET A 262 18.16 5.37 1.78
C MET A 262 18.88 5.32 3.13
N GLU A 263 20.18 5.66 3.20
CA GLU A 263 20.89 5.76 4.49
C GLU A 263 20.27 6.82 5.40
N ARG A 264 19.96 8.01 4.84
CA ARG A 264 19.28 9.08 5.60
C ARG A 264 17.92 8.64 6.14
N ALA A 265 17.10 7.97 5.32
CA ALA A 265 15.80 7.45 5.74
C ALA A 265 15.93 6.41 6.88
N VAL A 266 16.90 5.50 6.77
CA VAL A 266 17.20 4.50 7.80
C VAL A 266 17.62 5.18 9.11
N ASP A 267 18.52 6.16 9.06
CA ASP A 267 19.01 6.82 10.26
C ASP A 267 17.93 7.68 10.93
N THR A 268 17.13 8.42 10.16
CA THR A 268 16.02 9.21 10.71
C THR A 268 14.96 8.31 11.33
N SER A 269 14.52 7.27 10.63
CA SER A 269 13.47 6.37 11.12
C SER A 269 13.89 5.60 12.38
N ARG A 270 15.18 5.24 12.52
CA ARG A 270 15.71 4.60 13.73
C ARG A 270 15.83 5.54 14.93
N LYS A 271 16.13 6.82 14.70
CA LYS A 271 16.20 7.82 15.78
C LYS A 271 14.83 8.13 16.37
N LYS A 272 13.74 7.93 15.61
CA LYS A 272 12.34 8.21 16.01
C LYS A 272 12.14 9.61 16.63
N ARG A 273 12.91 10.60 16.16
CA ARG A 273 12.80 12.00 16.62
C ARG A 273 11.88 12.77 15.68
N GLY A 274 10.69 13.12 16.16
CA GLY A 274 9.74 13.88 15.38
C GLY A 274 10.00 15.38 15.38
N ASN A 275 10.04 15.98 14.19
CA ASN A 275 10.33 17.41 14.00
C ASN A 275 9.07 18.25 13.76
N ILE A 276 7.97 17.62 13.35
CA ILE A 276 6.66 18.28 13.18
C ILE A 276 5.56 17.47 13.85
N THR A 277 4.46 18.12 14.22
CA THR A 277 3.25 17.43 14.69
C THR A 277 2.52 16.77 13.52
N THR A 278 1.74 15.72 13.80
CA THR A 278 0.87 15.09 12.81
C THR A 278 -0.15 16.07 12.20
N ARG A 279 -0.57 17.11 12.94
CA ARG A 279 -1.42 18.20 12.43
C ARG A 279 -0.70 19.14 11.46
N GLN A 280 0.60 19.34 11.61
CA GLN A 280 1.38 20.13 10.64
C GLN A 280 1.68 19.32 9.38
N ALA A 281 1.75 17.99 9.51
CA ALA A 281 1.96 17.08 8.39
C ALA A 281 0.70 16.89 7.54
N GLY A 282 -0.49 16.77 8.16
CA GLY A 282 -1.80 16.73 7.49
C GLY A 282 -2.21 18.08 6.92
#